data_AF-A0A7X8R6D0-F1
#
_entry.id   AF-A0A7X8R6D0-F1
#
_cell.length_a   1.000
_cell.length_b   1.000
_cell.length_c   1.000
_cell.angle_alpha   90.00
_cell.angle_beta   90.00
_cell.angle_gamma   90.00
#
_symmetry.space_group_name_H-M   'P 1'
#
loop_
_entity.id
_entity.type
_entity.pdbx_description
1 polymer ?
#
loop_
_entity_poly.entity_id
_entity_poly.type
_entity_poly.pdbx_seq_one_letter_code
_entity_poly.pdbx_strand_id
1 'polypeptide(L)'
;MTDQAVEKAKFNMRVLASLSLFCAGVWLVPSGIALHFASHEGATRWSHLFMTIHNTASFLFLAATAVHLTVNWKALTHYIKAKAGECKKFKRELLLAALGVSAFVILVALHALHVS
;
A
#
# COMPACT_ATOMS: atom_id res chain seq x y z
N MET A 1 22.12 -41.28 -23.99
CA MET A 1 22.58 -40.92 -22.63
C MET A 1 23.53 -39.75 -22.83
N THR A 2 23.21 -38.48 -22.54
CA THR A 2 22.36 -37.87 -21.51
C THR A 2 21.91 -36.50 -22.04
N ASP A 3 20.61 -36.33 -22.28
CA ASP A 3 19.97 -35.02 -22.41
C ASP A 3 20.10 -34.31 -21.07
N GLN A 4 21.06 -33.39 -20.94
CA GLN A 4 20.99 -32.36 -19.92
C GLN A 4 19.93 -31.35 -20.37
N ALA A 5 18.68 -31.72 -20.12
CA ALA A 5 17.58 -30.78 -20.02
C ALA A 5 17.95 -29.80 -18.90
N VAL A 6 18.53 -28.67 -19.29
CA VAL A 6 18.54 -27.47 -18.47
C VAL A 6 17.08 -27.10 -18.30
N GLU A 7 16.44 -27.65 -17.27
CA GLU A 7 15.23 -27.10 -16.71
C GLU A 7 15.56 -25.66 -16.36
N LYS A 8 15.23 -24.73 -17.26
CA LYS A 8 15.16 -23.32 -16.92
C LYS A 8 14.11 -23.22 -15.83
N ALA A 9 14.56 -23.26 -14.57
CA ALA A 9 13.78 -22.88 -13.41
C ALA A 9 13.15 -21.54 -13.77
N LYS A 10 11.84 -21.55 -14.03
CA LYS A 10 11.10 -20.39 -14.49
C LYS A 10 11.04 -19.45 -13.30
N PHE A 11 12.08 -18.63 -13.14
CA PHE A 11 12.26 -17.74 -12.01
C PHE A 11 11.01 -16.88 -11.89
N ASN A 12 10.19 -17.15 -10.86
CA ASN A 12 8.97 -16.41 -10.64
C ASN A 12 9.35 -15.04 -10.09
N MET A 13 9.58 -14.08 -10.99
CA MET A 13 9.96 -12.70 -10.66
C MET A 13 9.03 -12.09 -9.60
N ARG A 14 7.76 -12.52 -9.56
CA ARG A 14 6.77 -12.18 -8.51
C ARG A 14 7.18 -12.66 -7.11
N VAL A 15 7.56 -13.93 -7.01
CA VAL A 15 7.97 -14.58 -5.75
C VAL A 15 9.30 -14.00 -5.30
N LEU A 16 10.24 -13.81 -6.23
CA LEU A 16 11.53 -13.16 -5.94
C LEU A 16 11.35 -11.72 -5.46
N ALA A 17 10.52 -10.93 -6.15
CA ALA A 17 10.23 -9.55 -5.74
C ALA A 17 9.57 -9.51 -4.36
N SER A 18 8.59 -10.38 -4.09
CA SER A 18 7.89 -10.43 -2.78
C SER A 18 8.81 -10.86 -1.64
N LEU A 19 9.66 -11.86 -1.88
CA LEU A 19 10.64 -12.33 -0.90
C LEU A 19 11.71 -11.27 -0.63
N SER A 20 12.20 -10.62 -1.69
CA SER A 20 13.17 -9.52 -1.58
C SER A 20 12.59 -8.34 -0.80
N LEU A 21 11.33 -7.97 -1.05
CA LEU A 21 10.60 -6.91 -0.35
C LEU A 21 10.41 -7.26 1.13
N PHE A 22 10.03 -8.50 1.44
CA PHE A 22 9.89 -8.98 2.82
C PHE A 22 11.22 -8.98 3.56
N CYS A 23 12.28 -9.55 2.97
CA CYS A 23 13.61 -9.59 3.57
C CYS A 23 14.17 -8.17 3.78
N ALA A 24 14.04 -7.28 2.79
CA ALA A 24 14.51 -5.91 2.89
C ALA A 24 13.70 -5.11 3.94
N GLY A 25 12.38 -5.31 4.02
CA GLY A 25 11.55 -4.68 5.04
C GLY A 25 11.90 -5.12 6.46
N VAL A 26 12.10 -6.43 6.67
CA VAL A 26 12.53 -6.99 7.96
C VAL A 26 13.92 -6.48 8.34
N TRP A 27 14.82 -6.23 7.38
CA TRP A 27 16.16 -5.70 7.67
C TRP A 27 16.19 -4.17 7.88
N LEU A 28 15.20 -3.45 7.34
CA LEU A 28 15.10 -1.98 7.48
C LEU A 28 14.79 -1.55 8.91
N VAL A 29 13.91 -2.27 9.60
CA VAL A 29 13.46 -1.89 10.96
C VAL A 29 14.60 -2.02 11.99
N PRO A 30 15.33 -3.14 12.09
CA PRO A 30 16.45 -3.29 13.01
C PRO A 30 17.62 -2.35 12.67
N SER A 31 17.90 -2.13 11.37
CA SER A 31 18.98 -1.22 10.97
C SER A 31 18.67 0.24 11.29
N GLY A 32 17.40 0.67 11.18
CA GLY A 32 16.96 2.00 11.59
C GLY A 32 17.04 2.20 13.11
N ILE A 33 16.65 1.19 13.90
CA ILE A 33 16.76 1.22 15.36
C ILE A 33 18.23 1.28 15.79
N ALA A 34 19.09 0.43 15.22
CA ALA A 34 20.52 0.41 15.50
C ALA A 34 21.20 1.74 15.12
N LEU A 35 20.80 2.35 13.99
CA LEU A 35 21.29 3.67 13.58
C LEU A 35 20.86 4.78 14.55
N HIS A 36 19.62 4.73 15.05
CA HIS A 36 19.13 5.70 16.03
C HIS A 36 19.95 5.64 17.32
N PHE A 37 20.27 4.44 17.83
CA PHE A 37 21.13 4.29 19.01
C PHE A 37 22.58 4.68 18.74
N ALA A 38 23.18 4.22 17.64
CA ALA A 38 24.56 4.57 17.29
C ALA A 38 24.76 6.07 17.03
N SER A 39 23.74 6.75 16.51
CA SER A 39 23.74 8.21 16.36
C SER A 39 23.57 8.94 17.68
N HIS A 40 22.88 8.35 18.66
CA HIS A 40 22.69 8.92 19.99
C HIS A 40 23.96 8.80 20.86
N GLU A 41 24.74 7.74 20.65
CA GLU A 41 25.97 7.44 21.40
C GLU A 41 27.21 8.21 20.90
N GLY A 42 27.07 9.06 19.87
CA GLY A 42 28.17 9.90 19.36
C GLY A 42 29.28 9.13 18.63
N ALA A 43 29.08 7.84 18.37
CA ALA A 43 30.06 6.96 17.73
C ALA A 43 30.05 7.14 16.20
N THR A 44 30.69 8.21 15.73
CA THR A 44 30.69 8.69 14.33
C THR A 44 31.03 7.64 13.27
N ARG A 45 31.87 6.65 13.58
CA ARG A 45 32.22 5.56 12.65
C ARG A 45 31.11 4.50 12.52
N TRP A 46 30.45 4.18 13.63
CA TRP A 46 29.36 3.19 13.66
C TRP A 46 28.07 3.76 13.07
N SER A 47 27.78 5.03 13.35
CA SER A 47 26.65 5.72 12.73
C SER A 47 26.79 5.79 11.20
N HIS A 48 27.99 6.05 10.66
CA HIS A 48 28.21 6.08 9.22
C HIS A 48 28.04 4.70 8.55
N LEU A 49 28.49 3.63 9.19
CA LEU A 49 28.31 2.26 8.71
C LEU A 49 26.83 1.86 8.68
N PHE A 50 26.11 2.08 9.79
CA PHE A 50 24.68 1.78 9.86
C PHE A 50 23.87 2.67 8.91
N MET A 51 24.26 3.93 8.71
CA MET A 51 23.62 4.85 7.77
C MET A 51 23.77 4.32 6.34
N THR A 52 24.98 3.90 5.95
CA THR A 52 25.23 3.36 4.61
C THR A 52 24.42 2.07 4.37
N ILE A 53 24.44 1.13 5.32
CA ILE A 53 23.69 -0.13 5.24
C ILE A 53 22.19 0.14 5.16
N HIS A 54 21.66 1.03 5.98
CA HIS A 54 20.24 1.38 6.00
C HIS A 54 19.80 2.06 4.68
N ASN A 55 20.64 2.94 4.14
CA ASN A 55 20.32 3.67 2.90
C ASN A 55 20.38 2.73 1.68
N THR A 56 21.38 1.84 1.63
CA THR A 56 21.46 0.80 0.59
C THR A 56 20.29 -0.18 0.69
N ALA A 57 19.93 -0.64 1.88
CA ALA A 57 18.76 -1.49 2.10
C ALA A 57 17.46 -0.78 1.69
N SER A 58 17.32 0.51 1.98
CA SER A 58 16.19 1.35 1.56
C SER A 58 16.08 1.45 0.05
N PHE A 59 17.20 1.63 -0.65
CA PHE A 59 17.21 1.67 -2.10
C PHE A 59 16.80 0.33 -2.72
N LEU A 60 17.34 -0.78 -2.21
CA LEU A 60 16.96 -2.14 -2.62
C LEU A 60 15.49 -2.43 -2.33
N PHE A 61 14.97 -2.00 -1.18
CA PHE A 61 13.56 -2.12 -0.81
C PHE A 61 12.67 -1.32 -1.76
N LEU A 62 13.05 -0.08 -2.11
CA LEU A 62 12.31 0.76 -3.03
C LEU A 62 12.27 0.15 -4.43
N ALA A 63 13.42 -0.32 -4.94
CA ALA A 63 13.51 -0.99 -6.24
C ALA A 63 12.67 -2.28 -6.27
N ALA A 64 12.78 -3.13 -5.24
CA ALA A 64 11.97 -4.34 -5.11
C ALA A 64 10.47 -4.02 -5.03
N THR A 65 10.10 -2.94 -4.33
CA THR A 65 8.71 -2.45 -4.23
C THR A 65 8.20 -1.97 -5.58
N ALA A 66 8.98 -1.19 -6.33
CA ALA A 66 8.59 -0.74 -7.67
C ALA A 66 8.40 -1.92 -8.63
N VAL A 67 9.30 -2.91 -8.60
CA VAL A 67 9.16 -4.14 -9.40
C VAL A 67 7.94 -4.94 -8.95
N HIS A 68 7.72 -5.09 -7.66
CA HIS A 68 6.55 -5.79 -7.14
C HIS A 68 5.25 -5.09 -7.56
N LEU A 69 5.21 -3.76 -7.50
CA LEU A 69 4.04 -2.96 -7.86
C LEU A 69 3.76 -3.00 -9.37
N THR A 70 4.80 -2.93 -10.21
CA THR A 70 4.65 -3.02 -11.67
C THR A 70 4.17 -4.41 -12.10
N VAL A 71 4.71 -5.48 -11.51
CA VAL A 71 4.31 -6.85 -11.83
C VAL A 71 2.92 -7.19 -11.30
N ASN A 72 2.48 -6.56 -10.21
CA ASN A 72 1.14 -6.72 -9.62
C ASN A 72 0.19 -5.55 -9.92
N TRP A 73 0.53 -4.69 -10.90
CA TRP A 73 -0.19 -3.45 -11.20
C TRP A 73 -1.67 -3.69 -11.54
N LYS A 74 -1.98 -4.79 -12.25
CA LYS A 74 -3.36 -5.16 -12.58
C LYS A 74 -4.19 -5.50 -11.34
N ALA A 75 -3.61 -6.18 -10.35
CA ALA A 75 -4.30 -6.52 -9.11
C ALA A 75 -4.53 -5.27 -8.25
N LEU A 76 -3.53 -4.40 -8.16
CA LEU A 76 -3.63 -3.14 -7.42
C LEU A 76 -4.67 -2.20 -8.04
N THR A 77 -4.64 -1.99 -9.35
CA THR A 77 -5.60 -1.13 -10.04
C THR A 77 -7.02 -1.67 -9.95
N HIS A 78 -7.20 -3.00 -10.01
CA HIS A 78 -8.50 -3.63 -9.77
C HIS A 78 -8.99 -3.40 -8.33
N TYR A 79 -8.12 -3.59 -7.33
CA TYR A 79 -8.45 -3.34 -5.92
C TYR A 79 -8.82 -1.87 -5.66
N ILE A 80 -8.01 -0.92 -6.17
CA ILE A 80 -8.28 0.52 -6.05
C ILE A 80 -9.58 0.88 -6.76
N LYS A 81 -9.84 0.35 -7.96
CA LYS A 81 -11.07 0.61 -8.70
C LYS A 81 -12.30 0.04 -8.00
N ALA A 82 -12.19 -1.15 -7.40
CA ALA A 82 -13.25 -1.74 -6.60
C ALA A 82 -13.56 -0.87 -5.36
N LYS A 83 -12.53 -0.47 -4.61
CA LYS A 83 -12.67 0.40 -3.43
C LYS A 83 -13.17 1.81 -3.77
N ALA A 84 -12.73 2.38 -4.90
CA ALA A 84 -13.25 3.65 -5.41
C ALA A 84 -14.72 3.53 -5.85
N GLY A 85 -15.10 2.39 -6.42
CA GLY A 85 -16.49 2.06 -6.73
C GLY A 85 -17.36 1.99 -5.47
N GLU A 86 -16.89 1.32 -4.43
CA GLU A 86 -17.57 1.27 -3.12
C GLU A 86 -17.72 2.66 -2.49
N CYS A 87 -16.65 3.47 -2.51
CA CYS A 87 -16.67 4.82 -1.94
C CYS A 87 -17.61 5.77 -2.71
N LYS A 88 -17.66 5.64 -4.05
CA LYS A 88 -18.58 6.42 -4.90
C LYS A 88 -20.03 5.96 -4.74
N LYS A 89 -20.25 4.65 -4.57
CA LYS A 89 -21.58 4.07 -4.31
C LYS A 89 -22.12 4.54 -2.95
N PHE A 90 -21.29 4.48 -1.90
CA PHE A 90 -21.65 4.99 -0.58
C PHE A 90 -21.99 6.48 -0.58
N LYS A 91 -21.17 7.33 -1.23
CA LYS A 91 -21.50 8.77 -1.37
C LYS A 91 -22.81 9.03 -2.12
N ARG A 92 -23.11 8.23 -3.15
CA ARG A 92 -24.36 8.34 -3.92
C ARG A 92 -25.57 7.91 -3.10
N GLU A 93 -25.45 6.82 -2.34
CA GLU A 93 -26.50 6.33 -1.44
C GLU A 93 -26.79 7.34 -0.32
N LEU A 94 -25.74 7.93 0.26
CA LEU A 94 -25.87 8.99 1.27
C LEU A 94 -26.57 10.24 0.70
N LEU A 95 -26.22 10.67 -0.51
CA LEU A 95 -26.88 11.80 -1.18
C LEU A 95 -28.35 11.53 -1.47
N LEU A 96 -28.67 10.32 -1.95
CA LEU A 96 -30.06 9.90 -2.21
C LEU A 96 -30.87 9.85 -0.91
N ALA A 97 -30.29 9.34 0.18
CA ALA A 97 -30.93 9.33 1.48
C ALA A 97 -31.18 10.76 2.00
N ALA A 98 -30.17 11.62 1.92
CA ALA A 98 -30.29 13.03 2.33
C ALA A 98 -31.35 13.79 1.54
N LEU A 99 -31.40 13.60 0.20
CA LEU A 99 -32.43 14.17 -0.66
C LEU A 99 -33.82 13.65 -0.32
N GLY A 100 -33.96 12.33 -0.12
CA GLY A 100 -35.24 11.71 0.23
C GLY A 100 -35.78 12.22 1.57
N VAL A 101 -34.94 12.27 2.61
CA VAL A 101 -35.32 12.79 3.93
C VAL A 101 -35.69 14.27 3.84
N SER A 102 -34.89 15.08 3.14
CA SER A 102 -35.16 16.50 2.98
C SER A 102 -36.49 16.75 2.25
N ALA A 103 -36.73 16.04 1.14
CA ALA A 103 -37.99 16.14 0.39
C ALA A 103 -39.20 15.72 1.24
N PHE A 104 -39.06 14.65 2.04
CA PHE A 104 -40.12 14.20 2.93
C PHE A 104 -40.43 15.24 4.02
N VAL A 105 -39.41 15.83 4.65
CA VAL A 105 -39.59 16.89 5.65
C VAL A 105 -40.28 18.10 5.05
N ILE A 106 -39.89 18.53 3.84
CA ILE A 106 -40.54 19.64 3.13
C ILE A 106 -42.01 19.33 2.85
N LEU A 107 -42.31 18.10 2.41
CA LEU A 107 -43.67 17.68 2.08
C LEU A 107 -44.56 17.64 3.34
N VAL A 108 -44.04 17.13 4.46
CA VAL A 108 -44.72 17.16 5.76
C VAL A 108 -44.94 18.60 6.23
N ALA A 109 -43.94 19.48 6.11
CA ALA A 109 -44.06 20.88 6.48
C ALA A 109 -45.10 21.61 5.62
N LEU A 110 -45.13 21.37 4.31
CA LEU A 110 -46.14 21.90 3.40
C LEU A 110 -47.54 21.40 3.75
N HIS A 111 -47.69 20.13 4.11
CA HIS A 111 -48.98 19.58 4.54
C HIS A 111 -49.46 20.25 5.84
N ALA A 112 -48.56 20.41 6.83
CA ALA A 112 -48.89 21.09 8.07
C ALA A 112 -49.32 22.55 7.85
N LEU A 113 -48.66 23.27 6.93
CA LEU A 113 -49.01 24.66 6.56
C LEU A 113 -50.29 24.78 5.72
N HIS A 114 -50.68 23.75 4.98
CA HIS A 114 -51.92 23.76 4.20
C HIS A 114 -53.16 23.36 5.04
N VAL A 115 -52.96 22.59 6.11
CA VAL A 115 -54.03 22.15 7.02
C VAL A 115 -54.29 23.15 8.16
N SER A 116 -53.36 24.07 8.43
CA SER A 116 -53.51 25.21 9.36
C SER A 116 -54.16 26.43 8.70
#